data_AF-A0A654AGJ0-F1
#
_entry.id   AF-A0A654AGJ0-F1
#
_cell.length_a   1.000
_cell.length_b   1.000
_cell.length_c   1.000
_cell.angle_alpha   90.00
_cell.angle_beta   90.00
_cell.angle_gamma   90.00
#
_symmetry.space_group_name_H-M   'P 1'
#
loop_
_entity.id
_entity.type
_entity.pdbx_description
1 polymer ?
#
loop_
_entity_poly.entity_id
_entity_poly.type
_entity_poly.pdbx_seq_one_letter_code
_entity_poly.pdbx_strand_id
1 'polypeptide(L)'
;MQNEVMDEVFIGHQGAFHFHVEQSERNSDGTSDYLIVTVDLEGLRASKRVYDYDKWSPLLSYFEELEHNWRGWDGDKSFKSLEGDFGLSAKHDGHVRVFFELEDFDRPNAWAAKGEIILDPGEELTTAVEELRALLSAR
;
A
#
# COMPACT_ATOMS: atom_id res chain seq x y z
N MET A 1 16.36 6.06 23.95
CA MET A 1 15.05 6.02 23.29
C MET A 1 15.23 5.08 22.12
N GLN A 2 14.75 3.84 22.25
CA GLN A 2 14.84 2.86 21.17
C GLN A 2 13.85 3.32 20.10
N ASN A 3 14.32 3.58 18.89
CA ASN A 3 13.41 3.72 17.75
C ASN A 3 12.82 2.33 17.53
N GLU A 4 11.52 2.16 17.78
CA GLU A 4 10.80 1.00 17.25
C GLU A 4 10.94 1.05 15.73
N VAL A 5 11.54 0.01 15.15
CA VAL A 5 11.53 -0.17 13.70
C VAL A 5 10.08 -0.50 13.35
N MET A 6 9.44 0.38 12.60
CA MET A 6 8.09 0.14 12.10
C MET A 6 8.19 -0.88 10.97
N ASP A 7 7.76 -2.10 11.24
CA ASP A 7 7.76 -3.20 10.27
C ASP A 7 6.38 -3.41 9.65
N GLU A 8 5.38 -2.64 10.06
CA GLU A 8 3.98 -2.84 9.70
C GLU A 8 3.22 -1.51 9.61
N VAL A 9 2.35 -1.38 8.61
CA VAL A 9 1.50 -0.20 8.37
C VAL A 9 0.09 -0.66 8.00
N PHE A 10 -0.90 0.00 8.58
CA PHE A 10 -2.32 -0.23 8.29
C PHE A 10 -2.94 1.02 7.69
N ILE A 11 -3.49 0.91 6.48
CA ILE A 11 -4.13 2.03 5.79
C ILE A 11 -5.59 1.65 5.54
N GLY A 12 -6.52 2.43 6.09
CA GLY A 12 -7.96 2.23 5.91
C GLY A 12 -8.65 1.67 7.14
N HIS A 13 -9.58 2.44 7.69
CA HIS A 13 -10.42 2.04 8.81
C HIS A 13 -11.64 1.17 8.40
N GLN A 14 -12.09 1.26 7.15
CA GLN A 14 -13.20 0.47 6.57
C GLN A 14 -12.68 -0.42 5.44
N GLY A 15 -12.07 -1.54 5.84
CA GLY A 15 -11.23 -2.35 4.97
C GLY A 15 -9.82 -1.78 4.96
N ALA A 16 -8.83 -2.63 5.24
CA ALA A 16 -7.47 -2.20 5.47
C ALA A 16 -6.53 -2.78 4.42
N PHE A 17 -5.66 -1.92 3.87
CA PHE A 17 -4.37 -2.37 3.40
C PHE A 17 -3.45 -2.58 4.58
N HIS A 18 -2.75 -3.69 4.53
CA HIS A 18 -1.77 -4.04 5.51
C HIS A 18 -0.46 -4.32 4.79
N PHE A 19 0.49 -3.41 4.98
CA PHE A 19 1.83 -3.52 4.44
C PHE A 19 2.77 -3.98 5.55
N HIS A 20 3.51 -5.06 5.30
CA HIS A 20 4.47 -5.59 6.25
C HIS A 20 5.80 -5.91 5.58
N VAL A 21 6.90 -5.56 6.25
CA VAL A 21 8.26 -5.97 5.91
C VAL A 21 8.69 -7.04 6.92
N GLU A 22 9.07 -8.22 6.45
CA GLU A 22 9.64 -9.23 7.33
C GLU A 22 11.03 -8.78 7.82
N GLN A 23 11.21 -8.69 9.15
CA GLN A 23 12.44 -8.19 9.77
C GLN A 23 13.72 -8.94 9.32
N SER A 24 13.61 -10.24 9.03
CA SER A 24 14.73 -11.06 8.55
C SER A 24 15.10 -10.84 7.08
N GLU A 25 14.26 -10.16 6.32
CA GLU A 25 14.44 -9.94 4.88
C GLU A 25 14.71 -8.46 4.54
N ARG A 26 15.09 -7.66 5.54
CA ARG A 26 15.71 -6.35 5.29
C ARG A 26 17.15 -6.52 4.81
N ASN A 27 17.49 -5.79 3.77
CA ASN A 27 18.84 -5.64 3.23
C ASN A 27 19.78 -5.01 4.28
N SER A 28 21.08 -5.17 4.09
CA SER A 28 22.10 -4.58 4.97
C SER A 28 22.08 -3.05 5.02
N ASP A 29 21.39 -2.39 4.09
CA ASP A 29 21.15 -0.94 4.07
C ASP A 29 19.81 -0.52 4.71
N GLY A 30 19.07 -1.48 5.28
CA GLY A 30 17.77 -1.30 5.94
C GLY A 30 16.54 -1.43 5.04
N THR A 31 16.74 -1.41 3.71
CA THR A 31 15.65 -1.50 2.73
C THR A 31 15.13 -2.93 2.56
N SER A 32 14.04 -3.12 1.83
CA SER A 32 13.59 -4.46 1.41
C SER A 32 13.25 -4.45 -0.07
N ASP A 33 13.59 -5.55 -0.75
CA ASP A 33 13.32 -5.76 -2.18
C ASP A 33 11.84 -6.11 -2.46
N TYR A 34 11.05 -6.32 -1.40
CA TYR A 34 9.63 -6.62 -1.51
C TYR A 34 8.84 -6.12 -0.29
N LEU A 35 7.51 -6.09 -0.44
CA LEU A 35 6.56 -5.94 0.66
C LEU A 35 5.62 -7.13 0.68
N ILE A 36 5.20 -7.53 1.87
CA ILE A 36 3.99 -8.34 2.01
C ILE A 36 2.82 -7.40 1.97
N VAL A 37 2.09 -7.44 0.87
CA VAL A 37 0.84 -6.71 0.71
C VAL A 37 -0.29 -7.65 1.11
N THR A 38 -0.99 -7.29 2.18
CA THR A 38 -2.21 -7.97 2.61
C THR A 38 -3.39 -7.02 2.44
N VAL A 39 -4.44 -7.53 1.81
CA VAL A 39 -5.75 -6.86 1.74
C VAL A 39 -6.70 -7.61 2.67
N ASP A 40 -7.36 -6.88 3.56
CA ASP A 40 -8.33 -7.43 4.52
C ASP A 40 -9.64 -6.65 4.44
N LEU A 41 -10.67 -7.32 3.93
CA LEU A 41 -12.06 -6.86 3.87
C LEU A 41 -12.95 -7.87 4.60
N GLU A 42 -14.19 -7.49 4.87
CA GLU A 42 -15.17 -8.42 5.44
C GLU A 42 -15.37 -9.64 4.51
N GLY A 43 -14.86 -10.80 4.93
CA GLY A 43 -14.96 -12.05 4.19
C GLY A 43 -13.90 -12.28 3.11
N LEU A 44 -12.94 -11.37 2.93
CA LEU A 44 -11.83 -11.51 1.98
C LEU A 44 -10.51 -11.14 2.65
N ARG A 45 -9.59 -12.10 2.69
CA ARG A 45 -8.18 -11.83 3.02
C ARG A 45 -7.29 -12.44 1.97
N ALA A 46 -6.45 -11.62 1.34
CA ALA A 46 -5.45 -12.08 0.38
C ALA A 46 -4.11 -11.45 0.71
N SER A 47 -3.02 -12.19 0.51
CA SER A 47 -1.68 -11.74 0.86
C SER A 47 -0.69 -12.24 -0.18
N LYS A 48 0.26 -11.38 -0.57
CA LYS A 48 1.29 -11.69 -1.54
C LYS A 48 2.58 -10.90 -1.25
N ARG A 49 3.72 -11.53 -1.52
CA ARG A 49 5.02 -10.85 -1.64
C ARG A 49 5.08 -10.17 -3.00
N VAL A 50 5.10 -8.85 -3.00
CA VAL A 50 5.17 -8.01 -4.19
C VAL A 50 6.56 -7.41 -4.25
N TYR A 51 7.26 -7.53 -5.36
CA TYR A 51 8.65 -7.06 -5.50
C TYR A 51 8.73 -5.66 -6.07
N ASP A 52 9.74 -4.90 -5.64
CA ASP A 52 10.07 -3.58 -6.18
C ASP A 52 11.58 -3.32 -6.13
N TYR A 53 12.11 -2.65 -7.16
CA TYR A 53 13.54 -2.28 -7.22
C TYR A 53 13.81 -0.80 -6.93
N ASP A 54 12.77 0.03 -6.84
CA ASP A 54 12.88 1.48 -6.62
C ASP A 54 12.51 1.87 -5.18
N LYS A 55 12.72 0.94 -4.24
CA LYS A 55 12.52 1.11 -2.81
C LYS A 55 11.11 1.60 -2.46
N TRP A 56 10.12 1.21 -3.26
CA TRP A 56 8.71 1.60 -3.12
C TRP A 56 8.45 3.09 -3.25
N SER A 57 9.38 3.85 -3.84
CA SER A 57 9.22 5.29 -4.08
C SER A 57 7.94 5.60 -4.86
N PRO A 58 7.56 4.84 -5.92
CA PRO A 58 6.30 5.09 -6.62
C PRO A 58 5.04 4.84 -5.79
N LEU A 59 5.06 3.86 -4.88
CA LEU A 59 3.94 3.59 -3.97
C LEU A 59 3.78 4.73 -2.95
N LEU A 60 4.90 5.19 -2.38
CA LEU A 60 4.89 6.33 -1.46
C LEU A 60 4.41 7.60 -2.18
N SER A 61 4.95 7.90 -3.36
CA SER A 61 4.54 9.06 -4.15
C SER A 61 3.05 9.03 -4.52
N TYR A 62 2.48 7.85 -4.77
CA TYR A 62 1.04 7.71 -4.97
C TYR A 62 0.25 8.17 -3.75
N PHE A 63 0.57 7.68 -2.55
CA PHE A 63 -0.13 8.11 -1.33
C PHE A 63 0.13 9.59 -0.98
N GLU A 64 1.35 10.08 -1.19
CA GLU A 64 1.69 11.52 -1.06
C GLU A 64 0.87 12.38 -2.03
N GLU A 65 0.59 11.89 -3.24
CA GLU A 65 -0.25 12.61 -4.19
C GLU A 65 -1.72 12.64 -3.75
N LEU A 66 -2.24 11.56 -3.16
CA LEU A 66 -3.59 11.53 -2.58
C LEU A 66 -3.70 12.50 -1.40
N GLU A 67 -2.70 12.48 -0.51
CA GLU A 67 -2.60 13.38 0.65
C GLU A 67 -2.51 14.84 0.21
N HIS A 68 -1.63 15.17 -0.73
CA HIS A 68 -1.49 16.55 -1.21
C HIS A 68 -2.78 17.10 -1.82
N ASN A 69 -3.53 16.25 -2.51
CA ASN A 69 -4.78 16.61 -3.19
C ASN A 69 -6.03 16.19 -2.40
N TRP A 70 -5.95 16.01 -1.07
CA TRP A 70 -7.07 15.48 -0.27
C TRP A 70 -8.39 16.25 -0.42
N ARG A 71 -8.33 17.54 -0.80
CA ARG A 71 -9.52 18.38 -1.05
C ARG A 71 -10.28 18.02 -2.33
N GLY A 72 -9.69 17.22 -3.23
CA GLY A 72 -10.30 16.76 -4.46
C GLY A 72 -9.34 16.76 -5.65
N TRP A 73 -9.59 15.86 -6.59
CA TRP A 73 -8.98 15.81 -7.92
C TRP A 73 -9.97 15.24 -8.94
N ASP A 74 -9.75 15.55 -10.21
CA ASP A 74 -10.51 14.97 -11.32
C ASP A 74 -9.84 13.69 -11.84
N GLY A 75 -10.67 12.73 -12.25
CA GLY A 75 -10.21 11.45 -12.80
C GLY A 75 -9.66 10.49 -11.75
N ASP A 76 -8.90 9.51 -12.23
CA ASP A 76 -8.31 8.46 -11.39
C ASP A 76 -6.82 8.72 -11.20
N LYS A 77 -6.32 8.50 -9.98
CA LYS A 77 -4.89 8.41 -9.69
C LYS A 77 -4.55 6.94 -9.50
N SER A 78 -3.49 6.46 -10.12
CA SER A 78 -3.20 5.02 -10.12
C SER A 78 -1.76 4.70 -9.79
N PHE A 79 -1.56 3.59 -9.09
CA PHE A 79 -0.28 2.95 -8.86
C PHE A 79 -0.31 1.52 -9.40
N LYS A 80 0.83 1.02 -9.89
CA LYS A 80 1.01 -0.37 -10.26
C LYS A 80 2.43 -0.81 -9.90
N SER A 81 2.56 -1.99 -9.28
CA SER A 81 3.84 -2.63 -9.01
C SER A 81 4.59 -2.93 -10.31
N LEU A 82 5.89 -3.14 -10.21
CA LEU A 82 6.74 -3.44 -11.37
C LEU A 82 6.28 -4.70 -12.11
N GLU A 83 5.96 -5.77 -11.38
CA GLU A 83 5.49 -7.04 -11.94
C GLU A 83 4.00 -6.99 -12.34
N GLY A 84 3.31 -5.92 -11.97
CA GLY A 84 1.92 -5.68 -12.34
C GLY A 84 0.90 -6.55 -11.61
N ASP A 85 1.34 -7.21 -10.55
CA ASP A 85 0.60 -8.11 -9.68
C ASP A 85 -0.06 -7.42 -8.47
N PHE A 86 0.24 -6.13 -8.27
CA PHE A 86 -0.43 -5.27 -7.31
C PHE A 86 -0.72 -3.91 -7.96
N GLY A 87 -1.98 -3.49 -7.91
CA GLY A 87 -2.43 -2.22 -8.46
C GLY A 87 -3.38 -1.50 -7.52
N LEU A 88 -3.31 -0.18 -7.52
CA LEU A 88 -4.22 0.72 -6.82
C LEU A 88 -4.78 1.75 -7.80
N SER A 89 -6.06 2.10 -7.64
CA SER A 89 -6.68 3.22 -8.35
C SER A 89 -7.57 3.99 -7.38
N ALA A 90 -7.30 5.28 -7.22
CA ALA A 90 -8.04 6.17 -6.34
C ALA A 90 -8.87 7.19 -7.10
N LYS A 91 -10.09 7.38 -6.60
CA LYS A 91 -11.01 8.44 -7.05
C LYS A 91 -11.51 9.25 -5.86
N HIS A 92 -11.70 10.54 -6.08
CA HIS A 92 -12.34 11.44 -5.12
C HIS A 92 -13.80 11.72 -5.51
N ASP A 93 -14.73 11.44 -4.60
CA ASP A 93 -16.18 11.71 -4.78
C ASP A 93 -16.83 12.34 -3.54
N GLY A 94 -16.01 12.96 -2.68
CA GLY A 94 -16.37 13.36 -1.31
C GLY A 94 -15.69 12.47 -0.26
N HIS A 95 -15.40 11.22 -0.63
CA HIS A 95 -14.43 10.36 0.05
C HIS A 95 -13.30 9.99 -0.92
N VAL A 96 -12.25 9.34 -0.42
CA VAL A 96 -11.21 8.75 -1.26
C VAL A 96 -11.47 7.26 -1.37
N ARG A 97 -12.01 6.83 -2.52
CA ARG A 97 -12.22 5.41 -2.82
C ARG A 97 -10.97 4.87 -3.46
N VAL A 98 -10.38 3.83 -2.87
CA VAL A 98 -9.20 3.14 -3.41
C VAL A 98 -9.58 1.74 -3.83
N PHE A 99 -9.63 1.51 -5.13
CA PHE A 99 -9.71 0.18 -5.71
C PHE A 99 -8.36 -0.49 -5.66
N PHE A 100 -8.34 -1.77 -5.31
CA PHE A 100 -7.15 -2.60 -5.41
C PHE A 100 -7.35 -3.79 -6.32
N GLU A 101 -6.24 -4.22 -6.90
CA GLU A 101 -6.09 -5.51 -7.54
C GLU A 101 -4.81 -6.17 -7.00
N LEU A 102 -4.93 -7.40 -6.52
CA LEU A 102 -3.81 -8.22 -6.09
C LEU A 102 -3.93 -9.58 -6.77
N GLU A 103 -2.94 -9.97 -7.55
CA GLU A 103 -3.01 -11.15 -8.41
C GLU A 103 -1.76 -12.02 -8.26
N ASP A 104 -1.91 -13.33 -8.30
CA ASP A 104 -0.81 -14.28 -8.43
C ASP A 104 -1.04 -15.10 -9.71
N PHE A 105 -0.49 -14.64 -10.83
CA PHE A 105 -0.76 -15.20 -12.15
C PHE A 105 0.32 -16.18 -12.64
N ASP A 106 1.52 -16.18 -12.04
CA ASP A 106 2.67 -16.98 -12.48
C ASP A 106 2.74 -18.37 -11.83
N ARG A 107 1.67 -18.80 -11.15
CA ARG A 107 1.59 -20.08 -10.42
C ARG A 107 0.47 -20.97 -10.96
N PRO A 108 0.58 -22.31 -10.84
CA PRO A 108 -0.48 -23.24 -11.28
C PRO A 108 -1.84 -23.01 -10.61
N ASN A 109 -1.84 -22.44 -9.40
CA ASN A 109 -3.04 -22.10 -8.63
C ASN A 109 -3.28 -20.58 -8.67
N ALA A 110 -3.40 -20.03 -9.88
CA ALA A 110 -3.54 -18.60 -10.05
C ALA A 110 -4.79 -18.06 -9.35
N TRP A 111 -4.67 -16.88 -8.75
CA TRP A 111 -5.77 -16.20 -8.08
C TRP A 111 -5.70 -14.69 -8.29
N ALA A 112 -6.85 -14.05 -8.13
CA ALA A 112 -6.98 -12.60 -8.14
C ALA A 112 -7.95 -12.19 -7.02
N ALA A 113 -7.57 -11.14 -6.29
CA ALA A 113 -8.39 -10.47 -5.29
C ALA A 113 -8.57 -9.01 -5.73
N LYS A 114 -9.82 -8.55 -5.74
CA LYS A 114 -10.15 -7.16 -6.09
C LYS A 114 -11.17 -6.64 -5.09
N GLY A 115 -11.11 -5.37 -4.81
CA GLY A 115 -12.02 -4.72 -3.87
C GLY A 115 -11.82 -3.23 -3.85
N GLU A 116 -12.59 -2.58 -2.98
CA GLU A 116 -12.54 -1.15 -2.74
C GLU A 116 -12.43 -0.94 -1.24
N ILE A 117 -11.57 0.00 -0.84
CA ILE A 117 -11.59 0.57 0.51
C ILE A 117 -11.94 2.05 0.42
N ILE A 118 -12.51 2.57 1.50
CA ILE A 118 -12.82 3.99 1.63
C ILE A 118 -11.85 4.58 2.66
N LEU A 119 -11.17 5.64 2.25
CA LEU A 119 -10.34 6.47 3.11
C LEU A 119 -11.02 7.82 3.30
N ASP A 120 -10.97 8.31 4.53
CA ASP A 120 -11.35 9.67 4.84
C ASP A 120 -10.27 10.65 4.35
N PRO A 121 -10.66 11.71 3.62
CA PRO A 121 -9.70 12.69 3.16
C PRO A 121 -9.13 13.49 4.36
N GLY A 122 -7.85 13.85 4.28
CA GLY A 122 -7.18 14.64 5.32
C GLY A 122 -6.39 13.76 6.28
N GLU A 123 -6.77 13.72 7.56
CA GLU A 123 -5.94 13.15 8.63
C GLU A 123 -5.60 11.67 8.42
N GLU A 124 -6.55 10.84 7.95
CA GLU A 124 -6.27 9.43 7.65
C GLU A 124 -5.22 9.26 6.54
N LEU A 125 -5.28 10.08 5.48
CA LEU A 125 -4.26 10.08 4.42
C LEU A 125 -2.91 10.59 4.93
N THR A 126 -2.90 11.60 5.79
CA THR A 126 -1.67 12.10 6.42
C THR A 126 -1.00 11.01 7.25
N THR A 127 -1.76 10.33 8.12
CA THR A 127 -1.24 9.20 8.91
C THR A 127 -0.72 8.08 8.01
N ALA A 128 -1.47 7.70 6.97
CA ALA A 128 -1.06 6.67 6.03
C ALA A 128 0.29 7.00 5.35
N VAL A 129 0.49 8.25 4.93
CA VAL A 129 1.74 8.71 4.32
C VAL A 129 2.90 8.70 5.32
N GLU A 130 2.67 9.16 6.55
CA GLU A 130 3.69 9.17 7.60
C GLU A 130 4.15 7.76 7.99
N GLU A 131 3.20 6.85 8.19
CA GLU A 131 3.45 5.45 8.52
C GLU A 131 4.15 4.72 7.38
N LEU A 132 3.67 4.88 6.14
CA LEU A 132 4.31 4.28 4.97
C LEU A 132 5.73 4.83 4.78
N ARG A 133 5.94 6.13 4.97
CA ARG A 133 7.29 6.72 4.90
C ARG A 133 8.20 6.14 5.98
N ALA A 134 7.71 5.94 7.20
CA ALA A 134 8.49 5.36 8.29
C ALA A 134 8.87 3.90 8.00
N LEU A 135 7.93 3.08 7.50
CA LEU A 135 8.18 1.70 7.07
C LEU A 135 9.28 1.60 6.00
N LEU A 136 9.24 2.50 5.01
CA LEU A 136 10.15 2.52 3.86
C LEU A 136 11.50 3.19 4.15
N SER A 137 11.56 4.07 5.17
CA SER A 137 12.77 4.82 5.53
C SER A 137 13.63 4.12 6.60
N ALA A 138 13.16 3.01 7.17
CA ALA A 138 13.92 2.27 8.19
C ALA A 138 15.29 1.86 7.64
N ARG A 139 16.33 2.37 8.31
CA ARG A 139 17.77 2.20 8.00
C ARG A 139 18.44 1.37 9.08
#